data_AF-A0A9X0BEZ4-F1
#
_entry.id   AF-A0A9X0BEZ4-F1
#
_cell.length_a   1.000
_cell.length_b   1.000
_cell.length_c   1.000
_cell.angle_alpha   90.00
_cell.angle_beta   90.00
_cell.angle_gamma   90.00
#
_symmetry.space_group_name_H-M   'P 1'
#
loop_
_entity.id
_entity.type
_entity.pdbx_description
1 polymer ?
#
loop_
_entity_poly.entity_id
_entity_poly.type
_entity_poly.pdbx_seq_one_letter_code
_entity_poly.pdbx_strand_id
1 'polypeptide(L)' 'MVSYTFFALAIASCLAPALAAKKATIFSQEPCTGESAKIKPNNECTVVPETLKGKVTAVKVPEDVVCNFYK' A
#
# COMPACT_ATOMS: atom_id res chain seq x y z
N MET A 1 -54.84 10.38 13.41
CA MET A 1 -53.70 11.02 14.09
C MET A 1 -52.53 11.00 13.14
N VAL A 2 -52.03 12.18 12.79
CA VAL A 2 -50.85 12.40 11.95
C VAL A 2 -49.62 11.98 12.75
N SER A 3 -48.56 11.61 12.02
CA SER A 3 -47.20 12.06 12.29
C SER A 3 -46.18 10.98 12.70
N TYR A 4 -45.44 10.54 11.68
CA TYR A 4 -43.98 10.37 11.63
C TYR A 4 -43.26 9.81 12.86
N THR A 5 -42.61 8.67 12.67
CA THR A 5 -41.17 8.61 13.00
C THR A 5 -40.50 7.58 12.09
N PHE A 6 -39.98 8.06 10.96
CA PHE A 6 -38.96 7.35 10.19
C PHE A 6 -37.75 7.20 11.11
N PHE A 7 -37.57 6.03 11.71
CA PHE A 7 -36.39 5.74 12.51
C PHE A 7 -35.19 5.70 11.56
N ALA A 8 -34.32 6.67 11.78
CA ALA A 8 -33.20 7.06 10.95
C ALA A 8 -32.32 5.88 10.52
N LEU A 9 -32.23 5.70 9.20
CA LEU A 9 -31.18 4.94 8.52
C LEU A 9 -29.88 5.76 8.62
N ALA A 10 -29.15 5.65 9.72
CA ALA A 10 -27.89 6.38 9.91
C ALA A 10 -26.82 5.48 10.56
N ILE A 11 -26.45 4.40 9.86
CA ILE A 11 -25.29 3.59 10.23
C ILE A 11 -24.55 3.14 8.96
N ALA A 12 -24.06 4.08 8.16
CA ALA A 12 -23.28 3.74 6.96
C ALA A 12 -22.17 4.75 6.63
N SER A 13 -21.69 5.53 7.59
CA SER A 13 -20.68 6.59 7.32
C SER A 13 -19.32 6.37 7.97
N CYS A 14 -19.01 5.17 8.48
CA CYS A 14 -17.65 4.82 8.93
C CYS A 14 -17.09 3.57 8.25
N LEU A 15 -17.37 3.40 6.95
CA LEU A 15 -16.40 2.75 6.07
C LEU A 15 -15.60 3.89 5.43
N ALA A 16 -14.74 4.53 6.23
CA ALA A 16 -13.62 5.22 5.64
C ALA A 16 -12.98 4.19 4.70
N PRO A 17 -12.81 4.46 3.39
CA PRO A 17 -11.98 3.59 2.60
C PRO A 17 -10.67 3.53 3.39
N ALA A 18 -10.29 2.33 3.83
CA ALA A 18 -8.89 2.04 4.10
C ALA A 18 -8.23 2.31 2.75
N LEU A 19 -7.87 3.58 2.54
CA LEU A 19 -7.43 4.16 1.29
C LEU A 19 -6.35 3.22 0.81
N ALA A 20 -6.56 2.61 -0.35
CA ALA A 20 -5.69 1.60 -0.91
C ALA A 20 -4.27 2.17 -0.99
N ALA A 21 -3.49 1.96 0.07
CA ALA A 21 -2.19 2.59 0.23
C ALA A 21 -1.34 2.18 -0.97
N LYS A 22 -0.78 3.19 -1.64
CA LYS A 22 0.00 2.95 -2.85
C LYS A 22 1.15 2.01 -2.49
N LYS A 23 1.46 1.08 -3.41
CA LYS A 23 2.52 0.09 -3.18
C LYS A 23 3.88 0.70 -3.48
N ALA A 24 4.87 0.43 -2.64
CA ALA A 24 6.27 0.71 -2.98
C ALA A 24 6.73 -0.24 -4.10
N THR A 25 7.67 0.19 -4.92
CA THR A 25 8.22 -0.64 -6.00
C THR A 25 9.74 -0.65 -5.92
N ILE A 26 10.33 -1.84 -5.89
CA ILE A 26 11.79 -2.06 -5.95
C ILE A 26 12.20 -2.35 -7.39
N PHE A 27 13.40 -1.94 -7.79
CA PHE A 27 13.91 -2.05 -9.16
C PHE A 27 15.34 -2.60 -9.18
N SER A 28 15.69 -3.33 -10.24
CA SER A 28 17.05 -3.83 -10.45
C SER A 28 18.02 -2.79 -10.98
N GLN A 29 17.53 -1.64 -11.49
CA GLN A 29 18.37 -0.59 -12.07
C GLN A 29 17.93 0.82 -11.65
N GLU A 30 18.91 1.71 -11.46
CA GLU A 30 18.69 3.16 -11.39
C GLU A 30 18.50 3.74 -12.82
N PRO A 31 17.58 4.70 -13.04
CA PRO A 31 16.79 5.44 -12.06
C PRO A 31 15.35 4.91 -11.91
N CYS A 32 15.16 3.68 -11.42
CA CYS A 32 13.88 2.96 -11.35
C CYS A 32 13.43 2.33 -12.69
N THR A 33 14.33 1.55 -13.29
CA THR A 33 14.10 0.81 -14.54
C THR A 33 14.43 -0.68 -14.35
N GLY A 34 14.24 -1.47 -15.41
CA GLY A 34 14.54 -2.90 -15.40
C GLY A 34 13.48 -3.73 -14.69
N GLU A 35 13.93 -4.84 -14.11
CA GLU A 35 13.05 -5.77 -13.39
C GLU A 35 12.54 -5.12 -12.11
N SER A 36 11.27 -5.35 -11.77
CA SER A 36 10.65 -4.70 -10.63
C SER A 36 9.65 -5.59 -9.89
N ALA A 37 9.45 -5.29 -8.61
CA ALA A 37 8.45 -5.93 -7.78
C ALA A 37 7.75 -4.92 -6.88
N LYS A 38 6.44 -5.13 -6.67
CA LYS A 38 5.60 -4.27 -5.82
C LYS A 38 5.54 -4.85 -4.41
N ILE A 39 5.82 -4.00 -3.42
CA ILE A 39 5.78 -4.33 -1.99
C ILE A 39 4.50 -3.75 -1.38
N LYS A 40 3.77 -4.57 -0.63
CA LYS A 40 2.55 -4.12 0.04
C LYS A 40 2.90 -3.32 1.31
N PRO A 41 2.24 -2.19 1.56
CA PRO A 41 2.40 -1.44 2.81
C PRO A 41 1.50 -2.05 3.89
N ASN A 42 1.90 -3.20 4.45
CA ASN A 42 1.11 -3.94 5.44
C ASN A 42 1.85 -4.17 6.77
N ASN A 43 2.93 -3.43 7.04
CA ASN A 43 3.79 -3.59 8.21
C ASN A 43 4.44 -4.97 8.37
N GLU A 44 4.42 -5.81 7.33
CA GLU A 44 5.12 -7.10 7.31
C GLU A 44 6.45 -6.99 6.56
N CYS A 45 7.44 -7.77 6.97
CA CYS A 45 8.68 -7.94 6.19
C CYS A 45 8.39 -8.80 4.97
N THR A 46 8.54 -8.22 3.77
CA THR A 46 8.41 -8.95 2.51
C THR A 46 9.79 -9.42 2.05
N VAL A 47 9.93 -10.73 1.80
CA VAL A 47 11.16 -11.29 1.22
C VAL A 47 11.33 -10.79 -0.20
N VAL A 48 12.54 -10.34 -0.54
CA VAL A 48 12.88 -9.90 -1.91
C VAL A 48 12.74 -11.09 -2.85
N PRO A 49 12.01 -10.96 -3.97
CA PRO A 49 11.89 -12.03 -4.96
C PRO A 49 13.26 -12.52 -5.43
N GLU A 50 13.42 -13.83 -5.64
CA GLU A 50 14.70 -14.45 -6.01
C GLU A 50 15.32 -13.84 -7.27
N THR A 51 14.51 -13.38 -8.22
CA THR A 51 14.99 -12.75 -9.45
C THR A 51 15.69 -11.40 -9.21
N LEU A 52 15.28 -10.69 -8.15
CA LEU A 52 15.80 -9.39 -7.72
C LEU A 52 16.82 -9.47 -6.58
N LYS A 53 17.01 -10.65 -5.99
CA LYS A 53 17.91 -10.87 -4.85
C LYS A 53 19.34 -10.45 -5.20
N GLY A 54 19.90 -9.52 -4.43
CA GLY A 54 21.23 -8.95 -4.66
C GLY A 54 21.34 -8.00 -5.85
N LYS A 55 20.23 -7.68 -6.53
CA LYS A 55 20.20 -6.78 -7.71
C LYS A 55 19.43 -5.48 -7.47
N VAL A 56 18.71 -5.35 -6.35
CA VAL A 56 17.91 -4.15 -6.06
C VAL A 56 18.84 -2.95 -5.90
N THR A 57 18.70 -1.96 -6.77
CA THR A 57 19.50 -0.73 -6.77
C THR A 57 18.67 0.53 -6.62
N ALA A 58 17.35 0.48 -6.90
CA ALA A 58 16.47 1.63 -6.76
C ALA A 58 15.12 1.25 -6.15
N VAL A 59 14.49 2.21 -5.47
CA VAL A 59 13.15 2.06 -4.88
C VAL A 59 12.32 3.31 -5.13
N LYS A 60 11.08 3.12 -5.57
CA LYS A 60 10.05 4.15 -5.64
C LYS A 60 9.07 3.98 -4.48
N VAL A 61 9.12 4.91 -3.54
CA VAL A 61 8.28 4.92 -2.33
C VAL A 61 7.21 6.00 -2.48
N PRO A 62 5.92 5.69 -2.28
CA PRO A 62 4.85 6.68 -2.18
C PRO A 62 5.03 7.63 -1.00
N GLU A 63 4.52 8.86 -1.09
CA GLU A 63 4.70 9.92 -0.08
C GLU A 63 4.21 9.53 1.32
N ASP A 64 3.22 8.64 1.39
CA ASP A 64 2.51 8.18 2.58
C ASP A 64 2.99 6.81 3.09
N VAL A 65 4.11 6.29 2.58
CA VAL A 65 4.66 4.97 2.94
C VAL A 65 6.08 5.09 3.45
N VAL A 66 6.39 4.38 4.53
CA VAL A 66 7.75 4.22 5.06
C VAL A 66 8.20 2.78 4.86
N CYS A 67 9.39 2.58 4.27
CA CYS A 67 9.99 1.26 4.08
C CYS A 67 11.23 1.11 4.96
N ASN A 68 11.29 0.01 5.72
CA ASN A 68 12.49 -0.41 6.45
C ASN A 68 13.20 -1.51 5.67
N PHE A 69 14.50 -1.38 5.48
CA PHE A 69 15.33 -2.35 4.76
C PHE A 69 16.25 -3.09 5.73
N TYR A 70 16.37 -4.40 5.56
CA TYR A 70 17.17 -5.28 6.40
C TYR A 70 18.12 -6.12 5.54
N LYS A 71 19.29 -6.46 6.08
CA LYS A 71 20.35 -7.24 5.41
C LYS A 71 20.35 -8.69 5.89
#